data_AF-A9PAJ0-F1
#
_entry.id   AF-A9PAJ0-F1
#
_cell.length_a   1.000
_cell.length_b   1.000
_cell.length_c   1.000
_cell.angle_alpha   90.00
_cell.angle_beta   90.00
_cell.angle_gamma   90.00
#
_symmetry.space_group_name_H-M   'P 1'
#
loop_
_entity.id
_entity.type
_entity.pdbx_description
1 polymer ?
#
loop_
_entity_poly.entity_id
_entity_poly.type
_entity_poly.pdbx_seq_one_letter_code
_entity_poly.pdbx_strand_id
1 'polypeptide(L)'
;MLACGEDLGLIPACVHPVMQELGMIGLRIQRMPSESDLEFGIPSQYSYMTVCAPSCHDCSTFRAWWEEDEERRCRYFKNLVGPDAIPSSQCVPDIAHFVIRQHVEAPSMWAIFPLQDLLALKEEYTTRPATEETINDPTNPKHYWRYRVHEH
;
A
#
# COMPACT_ATOMS: atom_id res chain seq x y z
N MET A 1 11.85 11.75 -19.53
CA MET A 1 10.86 10.77 -19.04
C MET A 1 11.51 10.00 -17.90
N LEU A 2 10.85 9.88 -16.75
CA LEU A 2 11.29 8.97 -15.69
C LEU A 2 10.62 7.62 -15.95
N ALA A 3 11.41 6.54 -16.04
CA ALA A 3 10.89 5.20 -16.25
C ALA A 3 10.75 4.48 -14.89
N CYS A 4 9.57 3.92 -14.64
CA CYS A 4 9.29 3.09 -13.48
C CYS A 4 9.14 1.64 -13.93
N GLY A 5 9.90 0.73 -13.31
CA GLY A 5 9.71 -0.70 -13.46
C GLY A 5 8.73 -1.18 -12.40
N GLU A 6 7.67 -1.86 -12.81
CA GLU A 6 6.85 -2.65 -11.90
C GLU A 6 7.63 -3.93 -11.59
N ASP A 7 8.30 -3.94 -10.44
CA ASP A 7 9.21 -4.98 -9.96
C ASP A 7 8.64 -5.76 -8.77
N LEU A 8 7.31 -5.89 -8.69
CA LEU A 8 6.63 -6.61 -7.61
C LEU A 8 6.57 -8.12 -7.88
N GLY A 9 6.40 -8.89 -6.80
CA GLY A 9 6.26 -10.33 -6.88
C GLY A 9 7.57 -11.07 -7.13
N LEU A 10 7.46 -12.28 -7.68
CA LEU A 10 8.62 -13.13 -7.92
C LEU A 10 9.33 -12.73 -9.22
N ILE A 11 10.39 -11.93 -9.08
CA ILE A 11 11.22 -11.51 -10.20
C ILE A 11 12.60 -12.17 -10.18
N PRO A 12 13.21 -12.47 -11.34
CA PRO A 12 14.56 -13.00 -11.40
C PRO A 12 15.60 -12.09 -10.74
N ALA A 13 16.64 -12.67 -10.13
CA ALA A 13 17.70 -11.93 -9.44
C ALA A 13 18.46 -10.92 -10.33
N CYS A 14 18.39 -11.06 -11.67
CA CYS A 14 19.01 -10.13 -12.60
C CYS A 14 18.21 -8.84 -12.83
N VAL A 15 16.93 -8.78 -12.44
CA VAL A 15 16.06 -7.63 -12.74
C VAL A 15 16.51 -6.37 -11.97
N HIS A 16 16.68 -6.47 -10.65
CA HIS A 16 17.08 -5.31 -9.83
C HIS A 16 18.43 -4.70 -10.26
N PRO A 17 19.52 -5.48 -10.51
CA PRO A 17 20.77 -4.93 -11.02
C PRO A 17 20.61 -4.18 -12.34
N VAL A 18 19.85 -4.74 -13.30
CA VAL A 18 19.62 -4.09 -14.61
C VAL A 18 18.81 -2.81 -14.47
N MET A 19 17.78 -2.81 -13.62
CA MET A 19 17.00 -1.61 -13.34
C MET A 19 17.88 -0.50 -12.72
N GLN A 20 18.78 -0.85 -11.81
CA GLN A 20 19.73 0.10 -11.23
C GLN A 20 20.71 0.66 -12.28
N GLU A 21 21.27 -0.20 -13.13
CA GLU A 21 22.19 0.21 -14.21
C GLU A 21 21.51 1.18 -15.20
N LEU A 22 20.23 0.95 -15.50
CA LEU A 22 19.45 1.77 -16.40
C LEU A 22 18.82 3.01 -15.74
N GLY A 23 19.02 3.21 -14.43
CA GLY A 23 18.42 4.31 -13.68
C GLY A 23 16.89 4.26 -13.61
N MET A 24 16.32 3.05 -13.65
CA MET A 24 14.88 2.82 -13.51
C MET A 24 14.47 2.91 -12.04
N ILE A 25 13.28 3.45 -11.81
CA ILE A 25 12.69 3.57 -10.47
C ILE A 25 11.90 2.29 -10.17
N GLY A 26 12.15 1.65 -9.03
CA GLY A 26 11.38 0.48 -8.57
C GLY A 26 10.09 0.88 -7.83
N LEU A 27 9.20 -0.08 -7.62
CA LEU A 27 7.93 0.09 -6.92
C LEU A 27 7.96 -0.58 -5.54
N ARG A 28 7.48 0.11 -4.51
CA ARG A 28 7.39 -0.39 -3.14
C ARG A 28 5.96 -0.25 -2.65
N ILE A 29 5.20 -1.33 -2.77
CA ILE A 29 3.88 -1.44 -2.16
C ILE A 29 4.06 -2.09 -0.79
N GLN A 30 3.67 -1.40 0.28
CA GLN A 30 3.99 -1.85 1.64
C GLN A 30 3.51 -3.28 1.95
N ARG A 31 2.40 -3.70 1.35
CA ARG A 31 1.81 -5.03 1.55
C ARG A 31 2.30 -6.09 0.55
N MET A 32 3.24 -5.72 -0.33
CA MET A 32 3.89 -6.59 -1.30
C MET A 32 5.42 -6.31 -1.28
N PRO A 33 6.11 -6.62 -0.17
CA PRO A 33 7.55 -6.41 -0.08
C PRO A 33 8.30 -7.25 -1.13
N SER A 34 9.41 -6.71 -1.62
CA SER A 34 10.30 -7.43 -2.55
C SER A 34 11.17 -8.46 -1.80
N GLU A 35 11.40 -8.23 -0.51
CA GLU A 35 12.17 -9.07 0.38
C GLU A 35 11.34 -10.27 0.88
N SER A 36 11.79 -11.49 0.57
CA SER A 36 11.05 -12.72 0.87
C SER A 36 10.89 -13.04 2.36
N ASP A 37 11.70 -12.44 3.22
CA ASP A 37 11.70 -12.59 4.67
C ASP A 37 10.78 -11.56 5.38
N LEU A 38 10.24 -10.60 4.65
CA LEU A 38 9.32 -9.59 5.18
C LEU A 38 7.87 -9.90 4.80
N GLU A 39 6.96 -9.84 5.79
CA GLU A 39 5.51 -9.86 5.53
C GLU A 39 5.02 -8.49 5.03
N PHE A 40 5.65 -7.41 5.50
CA PHE A 40 5.34 -6.02 5.15
C PHE A 40 6.62 -5.24 4.92
N GLY A 41 6.60 -4.35 3.93
CA GLY A 41 7.67 -3.40 3.69
C GLY A 41 7.80 -2.39 4.83
N ILE A 42 9.02 -1.88 5.01
CA ILE A 42 9.38 -0.92 6.05
C ILE A 42 9.72 0.41 5.36
N PRO A 43 8.80 1.39 5.27
CA PRO A 43 9.01 2.58 4.44
C PRO A 43 10.25 3.40 4.80
N SER A 44 10.65 3.41 6.07
CA SER A 44 11.88 4.08 6.53
C SER A 44 13.17 3.45 6.00
N GLN A 45 13.11 2.23 5.44
CA GLN A 45 14.25 1.51 4.88
C GLN A 45 14.23 1.48 3.34
N TYR A 46 13.23 2.08 2.69
CA TYR A 46 13.18 2.12 1.22
C TYR A 46 14.35 2.93 0.65
N SER A 47 14.86 2.48 -0.50
CA SER A 47 15.93 3.17 -1.20
C SER A 47 15.39 4.33 -2.03
N TYR A 48 16.24 5.34 -2.28
CA TYR A 48 15.82 6.56 -2.98
C TYR A 48 15.23 6.30 -4.37
N MET A 49 15.78 5.34 -5.14
CA MET A 49 15.31 5.01 -6.50
C MET A 49 14.02 4.17 -6.51
N THR A 50 13.03 4.56 -5.70
CA THR A 50 11.74 3.90 -5.59
C THR A 50 10.56 4.87 -5.60
N VAL A 51 9.41 4.37 -6.05
CA VAL A 51 8.08 4.92 -5.77
C VAL A 51 7.47 4.08 -4.66
N CYS A 52 7.04 4.70 -3.56
CA CYS A 52 6.34 4.00 -2.48
C CYS A 52 4.83 4.29 -2.48
N ALA A 53 4.05 3.31 -2.03
CA ALA A 53 2.62 3.44 -1.82
C ALA A 53 2.10 2.41 -0.77
N PRO A 54 1.06 2.75 0.01
CA PRO A 54 0.41 1.79 0.91
C PRO A 54 -0.39 0.71 0.17
N SER A 55 -1.02 1.07 -0.95
CA SER A 55 -1.79 0.17 -1.81
C SER A 55 -1.62 0.51 -3.29
N CYS A 56 -2.15 -0.35 -4.16
CA CYS A 56 -2.23 -0.16 -5.60
C CYS A 56 -3.58 -0.66 -6.12
N HIS A 57 -3.83 -0.45 -7.41
CA HIS A 57 -5.12 -0.82 -8.03
C HIS A 57 -5.39 -2.32 -8.08
N ASP A 58 -4.36 -3.18 -8.02
CA ASP A 58 -4.47 -4.64 -8.06
C ASP A 58 -4.60 -5.29 -6.67
N CYS A 59 -4.78 -4.50 -5.62
CA CYS A 59 -5.07 -5.01 -4.29
C CYS A 59 -6.22 -4.24 -3.65
N SER A 60 -6.72 -4.76 -2.51
CA SER A 60 -7.68 -4.05 -1.68
C SER A 60 -7.11 -2.68 -1.26
N THR A 61 -7.98 -1.68 -1.06
CA THR A 61 -7.55 -0.41 -0.46
C THR A 61 -6.93 -0.65 0.92
N PHE A 62 -6.14 0.29 1.44
CA PHE A 62 -5.57 0.14 2.78
C PHE A 62 -6.67 -0.07 3.84
N ARG A 63 -7.76 0.67 3.73
CA ARG A 63 -8.93 0.53 4.62
C ARG A 63 -9.59 -0.83 4.51
N ALA A 64 -9.88 -1.30 3.30
CA ALA A 64 -10.49 -2.61 3.10
C ALA A 64 -9.62 -3.73 3.67
N TRP A 65 -8.33 -3.66 3.41
CA TRP A 65 -7.35 -4.59 3.94
C TRP A 65 -7.22 -4.55 5.47
N TRP A 66 -7.27 -3.37 6.07
CA TRP A 66 -7.19 -3.21 7.51
C TRP A 66 -8.38 -3.87 8.23
N GLU A 67 -9.56 -3.77 7.63
CA GLU A 67 -10.81 -4.26 8.19
C GLU A 67 -11.06 -5.76 7.89
N GLU A 68 -10.38 -6.36 6.90
CA GLU A 68 -10.67 -7.73 6.43
C GLU A 68 -10.16 -8.86 7.34
N ASP A 69 -8.95 -8.71 7.92
CA ASP A 69 -8.24 -9.77 8.64
C ASP A 69 -7.64 -9.23 9.94
N GLU A 70 -8.23 -9.64 11.07
CA GLU A 70 -7.79 -9.23 12.40
C GLU A 70 -6.37 -9.68 12.74
N GLU A 71 -5.99 -10.91 12.42
CA GLU A 71 -4.68 -11.45 12.76
C GLU A 71 -3.58 -10.72 11.97
N ARG A 72 -3.81 -10.52 10.67
CA ARG A 72 -2.87 -9.85 9.79
C ARG A 72 -2.73 -8.36 10.15
N ARG A 73 -3.82 -7.68 10.47
CA ARG A 73 -3.81 -6.32 11.02
C ARG A 73 -2.99 -6.25 12.31
N CYS A 74 -3.20 -7.19 13.24
CA CYS A 74 -2.44 -7.24 14.50
C CYS A 74 -0.94 -7.38 14.27
N ARG A 75 -0.51 -8.28 13.37
CA ARG A 75 0.91 -8.43 13.03
C ARG A 75 1.48 -7.16 12.40
N TYR A 76 0.78 -6.57 11.44
CA TYR A 76 1.20 -5.31 10.81
C TYR A 76 1.38 -4.17 11.81
N PHE A 77 0.38 -3.93 12.66
CA PHE A 77 0.44 -2.83 13.61
C PHE A 77 1.53 -3.03 14.66
N LYS A 78 1.74 -4.27 15.12
CA LYS A 78 2.82 -4.60 16.06
C LYS A 78 4.20 -4.43 15.43
N ASN A 79 4.37 -4.76 14.15
CA ASN A 79 5.63 -4.54 13.44
C ASN A 79 5.97 -3.05 13.31
N LEU A 80 4.96 -2.17 13.24
CA LEU A 80 5.15 -0.73 13.09
C LEU A 80 5.26 0.03 14.42
N VAL A 81 4.45 -0.35 15.41
CA VAL A 81 4.29 0.41 16.67
C VAL A 81 4.95 -0.30 17.86
N GLY A 82 5.03 -1.63 17.84
CA GLY A 82 5.67 -2.46 18.86
C GLY A 82 4.79 -3.63 19.35
N PRO A 83 5.37 -4.60 20.08
CA PRO A 83 4.71 -5.88 20.42
C PRO A 83 3.42 -5.75 21.24
N ASP A 84 3.35 -4.72 22.10
CA ASP A 84 2.22 -4.46 23.01
C ASP A 84 1.10 -3.62 22.37
N ALA A 85 1.28 -3.21 21.10
CA ALA A 85 0.31 -2.39 20.40
C ALA A 85 -0.95 -3.19 20.03
N ILE A 86 -2.12 -2.57 20.25
CA ILE A 86 -3.43 -3.15 19.92
C ILE A 86 -4.08 -2.25 18.87
N PRO A 87 -4.25 -2.71 17.61
CA PRO A 87 -4.91 -1.92 16.59
C PRO A 87 -6.43 -1.87 16.77
N SER A 88 -7.05 -0.76 16.35
CA SER A 88 -8.50 -0.69 16.17
C SER A 88 -8.98 -1.68 15.10
N SER A 89 -10.19 -2.22 15.25
CA SER A 89 -10.80 -3.07 14.23
C SER A 89 -11.20 -2.30 12.96
N GLN A 90 -11.48 -1.00 13.09
CA GLN A 90 -11.80 -0.11 11.98
C GLN A 90 -10.60 0.76 11.63
N CYS A 91 -10.42 1.07 10.35
CA CYS A 91 -9.42 2.03 9.90
C CYS A 91 -9.95 3.45 10.11
N VAL A 92 -9.80 3.97 11.32
CA VAL A 92 -10.13 5.37 11.65
C VAL A 92 -9.10 6.32 11.00
N PRO A 93 -9.43 7.62 10.81
CA PRO A 93 -8.54 8.59 10.18
C PRO A 93 -7.12 8.63 10.74
N ASP A 94 -6.96 8.46 12.06
CA ASP A 94 -5.64 8.44 12.70
C ASP A 94 -4.74 7.30 12.19
N ILE A 95 -5.33 6.15 11.87
CA ILE A 95 -4.61 4.99 11.32
C ILE A 95 -4.22 5.28 9.86
N ALA A 96 -5.16 5.80 9.06
CA ALA A 96 -4.88 6.21 7.68
C ALA A 96 -3.79 7.30 7.64
N HIS A 97 -3.86 8.28 8.54
CA HIS A 97 -2.88 9.34 8.67
C HIS A 97 -1.51 8.80 9.08
N PHE A 98 -1.45 7.89 10.05
CA PHE A 98 -0.21 7.22 10.44
C PHE A 98 0.45 6.49 9.26
N VAL A 99 -0.34 5.76 8.46
CA VAL A 99 0.17 5.03 7.29
C VAL A 99 0.54 5.95 6.14
N ILE A 100 -0.22 7.00 5.85
CA ILE A 100 0.15 7.96 4.81
C ILE A 100 1.42 8.71 5.20
N ARG A 101 1.53 9.15 6.46
CA ARG A 101 2.68 9.89 6.96
C ARG A 101 3.98 9.12 6.80
N GLN A 102 4.04 7.84 7.16
CA GLN A 102 5.27 7.05 7.02
C GLN A 102 5.73 6.91 5.55
N HIS A 103 4.81 6.95 4.57
CA HIS A 103 5.17 6.92 3.15
C HIS A 103 5.65 8.29 2.67
N VAL A 104 5.02 9.38 3.15
CA VAL A 104 5.48 10.75 2.88
C VAL A 104 6.89 10.98 3.44
N GLU A 105 7.18 10.41 4.62
CA GLU A 105 8.48 10.52 5.28
C GLU A 105 9.52 9.48 4.79
N ALA A 106 9.13 8.57 3.88
CA ALA A 106 10.02 7.54 3.35
C ALA A 106 11.16 8.14 2.49
N PRO A 107 12.35 7.50 2.43
CA PRO A 107 13.44 7.99 1.57
C PRO A 107 13.19 7.84 0.07
N SER A 108 12.11 7.16 -0.33
CA SER A 108 11.68 7.00 -1.73
C SER A 108 11.59 8.34 -2.47
N MET A 109 11.96 8.34 -3.75
CA MET A 109 11.88 9.54 -4.59
C MET A 109 10.44 10.07 -4.73
N TRP A 110 9.46 9.16 -4.76
CA TRP A 110 8.05 9.52 -4.84
C TRP A 110 7.22 8.70 -3.86
N ALA A 111 6.28 9.38 -3.20
CA ALA A 111 5.15 8.74 -2.52
C ALA A 111 3.90 8.97 -3.37
N ILE A 112 3.27 7.89 -3.84
CA ILE A 112 2.04 7.94 -4.64
C ILE A 112 0.94 7.23 -3.88
N PHE A 113 -0.23 7.85 -3.79
CA PHE A 113 -1.35 7.33 -3.02
C PHE A 113 -2.54 7.09 -3.93
N PRO A 114 -3.14 5.90 -3.90
CA PRO A 114 -4.48 5.70 -4.43
C PRO A 114 -5.45 6.68 -3.75
N LEU A 115 -6.36 7.25 -4.53
CA LEU A 115 -7.28 8.27 -4.03
C LEU A 115 -8.09 7.75 -2.83
N GLN A 116 -8.48 6.47 -2.85
CA GLN A 116 -9.24 5.84 -1.78
C GLN A 116 -8.51 5.86 -0.43
N ASP A 117 -7.19 5.67 -0.44
CA ASP A 117 -6.39 5.73 0.80
C ASP A 117 -6.32 7.16 1.34
N LEU A 118 -6.28 8.17 0.46
CA LEU A 118 -6.34 9.57 0.87
C LEU A 118 -7.72 9.95 1.42
N LEU A 119 -8.81 9.43 0.82
CA LEU A 119 -10.17 9.69 1.30
C LEU A 119 -10.40 9.12 2.70
N ALA A 120 -9.73 8.03 3.07
CA ALA A 120 -9.77 7.47 4.42
C ALA A 120 -9.22 8.41 5.52
N LEU A 121 -8.55 9.52 5.15
CA LEU A 121 -8.15 10.57 6.09
C LEU A 121 -9.33 11.37 6.66
N LYS A 122 -10.54 11.24 6.08
CA LYS A 122 -11.72 11.92 6.60
C LYS A 122 -12.89 10.96 6.74
N GLU A 123 -13.51 10.96 7.92
CA GLU A 123 -14.65 10.09 8.24
C GLU A 123 -15.84 10.31 7.31
N GLU A 124 -15.99 11.52 6.75
CA GLU A 124 -17.07 11.83 5.79
C GLU A 124 -17.05 10.83 4.63
N TYR A 125 -15.88 10.50 4.08
CA TYR A 125 -15.77 9.60 2.93
C TYR A 125 -15.80 8.10 3.27
N THR A 126 -15.80 7.73 4.56
CA THR A 126 -15.73 6.32 5.00
C THR A 126 -17.09 5.76 5.45
N THR A 127 -18.20 6.33 5.00
CA THR A 127 -19.56 5.94 5.39
C THR A 127 -20.07 4.64 4.74
N ARG A 128 -19.39 4.16 3.69
CA ARG A 128 -19.72 2.92 2.96
C ARG A 128 -18.84 1.76 3.42
N PRO A 129 -19.19 0.50 3.12
CA PRO A 129 -18.28 -0.63 3.35
C PRO A 129 -16.94 -0.46 2.63
N ALA A 130 -15.83 -0.73 3.31
CA ALA A 130 -14.48 -0.57 2.76
C ALA A 130 -14.23 -1.36 1.47
N THR A 131 -14.80 -2.56 1.40
CA THR A 131 -14.66 -3.44 0.24
C THR A 131 -15.25 -2.86 -1.04
N GLU A 132 -16.19 -1.90 -0.96
CA GLU A 132 -16.74 -1.21 -2.12
C GLU A 132 -15.78 -0.18 -2.74
N GLU A 133 -14.70 0.17 -2.04
CA GLU A 133 -13.68 1.13 -2.50
C GLU A 133 -12.63 0.49 -3.42
N THR A 134 -12.54 -0.84 -3.39
CA THR A 134 -11.58 -1.62 -4.18
C THR A 134 -11.92 -1.54 -5.66
N ILE A 135 -10.95 -1.10 -6.47
CA ILE A 135 -11.16 -0.88 -7.91
C ILE A 135 -11.02 -2.16 -8.74
N ASN A 136 -10.14 -3.09 -8.33
CA ASN A 136 -9.90 -4.37 -9.01
C ASN A 136 -9.93 -5.57 -8.07
N ASP A 137 -10.29 -6.72 -8.63
CA ASP A 137 -9.94 -8.03 -8.09
C ASP A 137 -9.17 -8.82 -9.17
N PRO A 138 -7.83 -8.95 -9.05
CA PRO A 138 -7.02 -9.64 -10.06
C PRO A 138 -7.33 -11.13 -10.15
N THR A 139 -8.01 -11.72 -9.14
CA THR A 139 -8.43 -13.13 -9.17
C THR A 139 -9.66 -13.35 -10.04
N ASN A 140 -10.38 -12.28 -10.38
CA ASN A 140 -11.59 -12.32 -11.21
C ASN A 140 -11.31 -11.78 -12.62
N PRO A 141 -11.12 -12.64 -13.63
CA PRO A 141 -10.83 -12.20 -15.00
C PRO A 141 -11.99 -11.46 -15.69
N LYS A 142 -13.19 -11.48 -15.09
CA LYS A 142 -14.38 -10.75 -15.57
C LYS A 142 -14.67 -9.53 -14.71
N HIS A 143 -13.74 -9.11 -13.85
CA HIS A 143 -13.95 -7.96 -12.99
C HIS A 143 -14.21 -6.70 -13.79
N TYR A 144 -15.16 -5.90 -13.31
CA TYR A 144 -15.55 -4.66 -13.98
C TYR A 144 -15.03 -3.45 -13.20
N TRP A 145 -14.06 -2.75 -13.79
CA TRP A 145 -13.39 -1.55 -13.29
C TRP A 145 -14.37 -0.37 -13.14
N ARG A 146 -15.07 -0.31 -12.01
CA ARG A 146 -16.23 0.56 -11.85
C ARG A 146 -16.23 1.44 -10.61
N TYR A 147 -15.19 1.39 -9.78
CA TYR A 147 -15.07 2.31 -8.66
C TYR A 147 -15.11 3.76 -9.17
N ARG A 148 -15.90 4.60 -8.50
CA ARG A 148 -16.00 6.03 -8.73
C ARG A 148 -16.10 6.71 -7.37
N VAL A 149 -15.51 7.89 -7.25
CA VAL A 149 -15.65 8.71 -6.05
C VAL A 149 -17.13 8.98 -5.81
N HIS A 150 -17.59 8.75 -4.59
CA HIS A 150 -18.95 9.03 -4.18
C HIS A 150 -19.04 10.47 -3.70
N GLU A 151 -19.92 11.26 -4.30
CA GLU A 151 -20.30 12.58 -3.78
C GLU A 151 -21.32 12.38 -2.64
N HIS A 152 -21.21 13.22 -1.60
CA HIS A 152 -22.15 13.28 -0.49
C HIS A 152 -23.45 13.98 -0.89
#